data_AF-A0A1J3JEW2-F1
#
_entry.id   AF-A0A1J3JEW2-F1
#
_cell.length_a   1.000
_cell.length_b   1.000
_cell.length_c   1.000
_cell.angle_alpha   90.00
_cell.angle_beta   90.00
_cell.angle_gamma   90.00
#
_symmetry.space_group_name_H-M   'P 1'
#
loop_
_entity.id
_entity.type
_entity.pdbx_description
1 polymer ?
#
loop_
_entity_poly.entity_id
_entity_poly.type
_entity_poly.pdbx_seq_one_letter_code
_entity_poly.pdbx_strand_id
1 'polypeptide(L)'
;AIASNIPICLLISILWIYLDKLFIFLGQDHDISRVAASYAFWLIPALFAQAIAIPLNRFLQAQGLVLPLLYSAVATLLFHIPACWTLVSVFGQGSNGAAMAISMSFWFNALILICYVRFSSSCEKTRGFVSDDFVSSVKQFFHYGIPSAAMTCLEWWLYEVIILSSGLLPKPKLETSVLSICLTTATLHYVIPAGVAAAVSTRVSNNLGAGNPQGARLSVLSGLCLWLLESAIFSILLFTCKDILGYAFSNS
;
A
#
# COMPACT_ATOMS: atom_id res chain seq x y z
N ALA A 1 0.78 -17.76 -0.40
CA ALA A 1 0.99 -16.29 -0.35
C ALA A 1 2.42 -15.92 -0.68
N ILE A 2 3.41 -16.00 0.24
CA ILE A 2 4.81 -15.58 -0.06
C ILE A 2 5.36 -16.31 -1.30
N ALA A 3 5.32 -17.65 -1.31
CA ALA A 3 5.77 -18.44 -2.46
C ALA A 3 5.01 -18.09 -3.76
N SER A 4 3.73 -17.74 -3.65
CA SER A 4 2.87 -17.35 -4.78
C SER A 4 3.21 -15.94 -5.31
N ASN A 5 3.69 -15.05 -4.45
CA ASN A 5 4.04 -13.68 -4.81
C ASN A 5 5.37 -13.59 -5.56
N ILE A 6 6.34 -14.48 -5.29
CA ILE A 6 7.66 -14.42 -5.92
C ILE A 6 7.59 -14.45 -7.46
N PRO A 7 6.87 -15.39 -8.10
CA PRO A 7 6.70 -15.36 -9.55
C PRO A 7 6.01 -14.09 -10.08
N ILE A 8 5.04 -13.55 -9.33
CA ILE A 8 4.34 -12.31 -9.70
C ILE A 8 5.33 -11.13 -9.67
N CYS A 9 6.15 -11.01 -8.62
CA CYS A 9 7.19 -10.00 -8.53
C CYS A 9 8.21 -10.11 -9.67
N LEU A 10 8.58 -11.32 -10.09
CA LEU A 10 9.45 -11.52 -11.25
C LEU A 10 8.84 -10.97 -12.53
N LEU A 11 7.54 -11.25 -12.80
CA LEU A 11 6.84 -10.72 -13.97
C LEU A 11 6.78 -9.18 -13.96
N ILE A 12 6.47 -8.58 -12.81
CA ILE A 12 6.44 -7.11 -12.65
C ILE A 12 7.84 -6.53 -12.82
N SER A 13 8.88 -7.19 -12.28
CA SER A 13 10.26 -6.73 -12.41
C SER A 13 10.73 -6.71 -13.86
N ILE A 14 10.36 -7.73 -14.65
CA ILE A 14 10.65 -7.76 -16.09
C ILE A 14 10.00 -6.56 -16.79
N LEU A 15 8.74 -6.25 -16.47
CA LEU A 15 8.07 -5.07 -17.00
C LEU A 15 8.80 -3.77 -16.63
N TRP A 16 9.21 -3.63 -15.36
CA TRP A 16 9.91 -2.43 -14.86
C TRP A 16 11.30 -2.25 -15.47
N ILE A 17 12.00 -3.33 -15.80
CA ILE A 17 13.29 -3.29 -16.51
C ILE A 17 13.14 -2.70 -17.93
N TYR A 18 12.01 -2.95 -18.58
CA TYR A 18 11.73 -2.45 -19.94
C TYR A 18 10.80 -1.22 -19.95
N LEU A 19 10.66 -0.54 -18.81
CA LEU A 19 9.69 0.55 -18.66
C LEU A 19 10.01 1.76 -19.55
N ASP A 20 11.29 2.02 -19.81
CA ASP A 20 11.73 3.10 -20.69
C ASP A 20 11.21 2.89 -22.12
N LYS A 21 11.40 1.68 -22.67
CA LYS A 21 10.93 1.31 -24.00
C LYS A 21 9.41 1.36 -24.10
N LEU A 22 8.72 0.93 -23.03
CA LEU A 22 7.27 0.99 -22.97
C LEU A 22 6.77 2.44 -23.01
N PHE A 23 7.35 3.34 -22.21
CA PHE A 23 6.94 4.74 -22.18
C PHE A 23 7.28 5.47 -23.48
N ILE A 24 8.44 5.22 -24.07
CA ILE A 24 8.80 5.75 -25.39
C ILE A 24 7.81 5.25 -26.45
N PHE A 25 7.44 3.96 -26.42
CA PHE A 25 6.43 3.40 -27.33
C PHE A 25 5.05 4.07 -27.16
N LEU A 26 4.69 4.45 -25.94
CA LEU A 26 3.47 5.20 -25.63
C LEU A 26 3.59 6.72 -25.90
N GLY A 27 4.69 7.17 -26.51
CA GLY A 27 4.89 8.55 -26.94
C GLY A 27 5.42 9.50 -25.86
N GLN A 28 5.96 8.98 -24.75
CA GLN A 28 6.61 9.82 -23.73
C GLN A 28 8.00 10.28 -24.16
N ASP A 29 8.43 11.40 -23.58
CA ASP A 29 9.78 11.94 -23.78
C ASP A 29 10.87 10.93 -23.35
N HIS A 30 11.98 10.90 -24.09
CA HIS A 30 13.07 9.95 -23.87
C HIS A 30 13.76 10.13 -22.51
N ASP A 31 13.99 11.37 -22.08
CA ASP A 31 14.69 11.64 -20.82
C ASP A 31 13.78 11.37 -19.62
N ILE A 32 12.50 11.75 -19.71
CA ILE A 32 11.48 11.41 -18.69
C ILE A 32 11.35 9.88 -18.57
N SER A 33 11.26 9.18 -19.69
CA SER A 33 11.14 7.71 -19.72
C SER A 33 12.36 7.04 -19.08
N ARG A 34 13.57 7.54 -19.36
CA ARG A 34 14.81 7.01 -18.77
C ARG A 34 14.87 7.21 -17.27
N VAL A 35 14.49 8.39 -16.76
CA VAL A 35 14.47 8.68 -15.32
C VAL A 35 13.43 7.81 -14.61
N ALA A 36 12.22 7.69 -15.16
CA ALA A 36 11.16 6.86 -14.59
C ALA A 36 11.54 5.38 -14.54
N ALA A 37 12.13 4.85 -15.62
CA ALA A 37 12.61 3.48 -15.66
C ALA A 37 13.76 3.23 -14.68
N SER A 38 14.71 4.17 -14.57
CA SER A 38 15.79 4.07 -13.58
C SER A 38 15.25 4.04 -12.15
N TYR A 39 14.29 4.91 -11.83
CA TYR A 39 13.63 4.93 -10.53
C TYR A 39 12.88 3.63 -10.24
N ALA A 40 12.09 3.13 -11.21
CA ALA A 40 11.36 1.87 -11.09
C ALA A 40 12.31 0.67 -10.89
N PHE A 41 13.44 0.64 -11.60
CA PHE A 41 14.48 -0.38 -11.43
C PHE A 41 14.98 -0.45 -9.97
N TRP A 42 15.26 0.71 -9.35
CA TRP A 42 15.71 0.77 -7.95
C TRP A 42 14.60 0.45 -6.93
N LEU A 43 13.34 0.41 -7.34
CA LEU A 43 12.22 -0.08 -6.54
C LEU A 43 11.99 -1.60 -6.66
N ILE A 44 12.65 -2.30 -7.59
CA ILE A 44 12.50 -3.76 -7.72
C ILE A 44 12.74 -4.49 -6.39
N PRO A 45 13.78 -4.20 -5.58
CA PRO A 45 13.98 -4.86 -4.29
C PRO A 45 12.81 -4.63 -3.31
N ALA A 46 12.14 -3.47 -3.37
CA ALA A 46 10.95 -3.20 -2.57
C ALA A 46 9.80 -4.16 -2.90
N LEU A 47 9.62 -4.55 -4.18
CA LEU A 47 8.59 -5.53 -4.57
C LEU A 47 8.78 -6.86 -3.84
N PHE A 48 10.02 -7.35 -3.80
CA PHE A 48 10.34 -8.62 -3.13
C PHE A 48 10.21 -8.52 -1.61
N ALA A 49 10.57 -7.38 -1.01
CA ALA A 49 10.33 -7.15 0.40
C ALA A 49 8.82 -7.15 0.73
N GLN A 50 8.00 -6.50 -0.10
CA GLN A 50 6.55 -6.49 0.06
C GLN A 50 5.90 -7.86 -0.17
N ALA A 51 6.45 -8.67 -1.08
CA ALA A 51 6.02 -10.06 -1.31
C ALA A 51 6.04 -10.90 -0.02
N ILE A 52 6.91 -10.53 0.93
CA ILE A 52 7.05 -11.12 2.26
C ILE A 52 6.24 -10.33 3.29
N ALA A 53 6.44 -9.01 3.37
CA ALA A 53 5.86 -8.17 4.42
C ALA A 53 4.32 -8.13 4.37
N ILE A 54 3.70 -8.07 3.18
CA ILE A 54 2.25 -8.01 3.05
C ILE A 54 1.58 -9.28 3.61
N PRO A 55 1.99 -10.51 3.22
CA PRO A 55 1.49 -11.72 3.87
C PRO A 55 1.70 -11.77 5.37
N LEU A 56 2.86 -11.35 5.88
CA LEU A 56 3.14 -11.33 7.33
C LEU A 56 2.26 -10.31 8.07
N ASN A 57 1.99 -9.15 7.46
CA ASN A 57 1.04 -8.18 8.00
C ASN A 57 -0.36 -8.80 8.15
N ARG A 58 -0.84 -9.48 7.11
CA ARG A 58 -2.14 -10.17 7.14
C ARG A 58 -2.16 -11.34 8.12
N PHE A 59 -1.06 -12.07 8.25
CA PHE A 59 -0.90 -13.16 9.22
C PHE A 59 -1.07 -12.66 10.67
N LEU A 60 -0.37 -11.59 11.05
CA LEU A 60 -0.50 -11.00 12.38
C LEU A 60 -1.87 -10.34 12.59
N GLN A 61 -2.38 -9.65 11.57
CA GLN A 61 -3.67 -8.99 11.62
C GLN A 61 -4.83 -9.97 11.82
N ALA A 62 -4.84 -11.11 11.12
CA ALA A 62 -5.87 -12.14 11.27
C ALA A 62 -5.99 -12.66 12.72
N GLN A 63 -4.86 -12.67 13.44
CA GLN A 63 -4.77 -13.09 14.85
C GLN A 63 -5.08 -11.95 15.83
N GLY A 64 -5.34 -10.72 15.35
CA GLY A 64 -5.53 -9.54 16.18
C GLY A 64 -4.23 -8.96 16.77
N LEU A 65 -3.06 -9.41 16.31
CA LEU A 65 -1.75 -8.93 16.76
C LEU A 65 -1.39 -7.61 16.07
N VAL A 66 -2.11 -6.53 16.40
CA VAL A 66 -1.97 -5.21 15.77
C VAL A 66 -0.84 -4.36 16.35
N LEU A 67 -0.45 -4.57 17.60
CA LEU A 67 0.65 -3.79 18.23
C LEU A 67 2.02 -4.07 17.58
N PRO A 68 2.41 -5.33 17.28
CA PRO A 68 3.64 -5.60 16.53
C PRO A 68 3.65 -4.93 15.16
N LEU A 69 2.49 -4.90 14.48
CA LEU A 69 2.34 -4.20 13.19
C LEU A 69 2.61 -2.71 13.35
N LEU A 70 1.98 -2.06 14.33
CA LEU A 70 2.19 -0.65 14.63
C LEU A 70 3.67 -0.36 14.93
N TYR A 71 4.30 -1.13 15.82
CA TYR A 71 5.69 -0.90 16.19
C TYR A 71 6.64 -1.11 15.01
N SER A 72 6.42 -2.13 14.17
CA SER A 72 7.22 -2.35 12.96
C SER A 72 7.09 -1.20 11.96
N ALA A 73 5.87 -0.67 11.76
CA ALA A 73 5.61 0.45 10.86
C ALA A 73 6.27 1.74 11.36
N VAL A 74 6.13 2.07 12.65
CA VAL A 74 6.76 3.24 13.26
C VAL A 74 8.28 3.13 13.20
N ALA A 75 8.85 1.98 13.55
CA ALA A 75 10.29 1.76 13.45
C ALA A 75 10.79 1.92 12.00
N THR A 76 10.03 1.41 11.03
CA THR A 76 10.35 1.55 9.61
C THR A 76 10.32 3.01 9.15
N LEU A 77 9.35 3.80 9.60
CA LEU A 77 9.28 5.23 9.30
C LEU A 77 10.48 5.98 9.89
N LEU A 78 10.82 5.70 11.16
CA LEU A 78 11.98 6.29 11.84
C LEU A 78 13.30 5.90 11.19
N PHE A 79 13.38 4.73 10.57
CA PHE A 79 14.52 4.31 9.75
C PHE A 79 14.51 4.97 8.36
N HIS A 80 13.34 5.14 7.75
CA HIS A 80 13.20 5.68 6.40
C HIS A 80 13.67 7.13 6.29
N ILE A 81 13.31 7.98 7.25
CA ILE A 81 13.67 9.40 7.26
C ILE A 81 15.19 9.62 7.12
N PRO A 82 16.06 9.07 8.00
CA PRO A 82 17.50 9.23 7.88
C PRO A 82 18.06 8.49 6.66
N ALA A 83 17.55 7.32 6.30
CA ALA A 83 18.02 6.60 5.11
C ALA A 83 17.80 7.42 3.83
N CYS A 84 16.62 8.03 3.69
CA CYS A 84 16.27 8.91 2.58
C CYS A 84 17.17 10.16 2.58
N TRP A 85 17.31 10.83 3.72
CA TRP A 85 18.18 12.00 3.83
C TRP A 85 19.64 11.69 3.47
N THR A 86 20.19 10.58 3.95
CA THR A 86 21.56 10.18 3.63
C THR A 86 21.73 9.85 2.16
N LEU A 87 20.85 9.04 1.57
CA LEU A 87 20.97 8.63 0.16
C LEU A 87 20.77 9.80 -0.81
N VAL A 88 19.80 10.66 -0.53
CA VAL A 88 19.46 11.80 -1.41
C VAL A 88 20.44 12.95 -1.22
N SER A 89 20.64 13.40 0.03
CA SER A 89 21.37 14.64 0.32
C SER A 89 22.85 14.44 0.57
N VAL A 90 23.25 13.38 1.29
CA VAL A 90 24.67 13.16 1.65
C VAL A 90 25.42 12.45 0.52
N PHE A 91 24.83 11.41 -0.05
CA PHE A 91 25.45 10.64 -1.15
C PHE A 91 25.08 11.18 -2.54
N GLY A 92 24.18 12.17 -2.63
CA GLY A 92 23.85 12.85 -3.88
C GLY A 92 23.18 11.97 -4.94
N GLN A 93 22.48 10.89 -4.55
CA GLN A 93 21.89 9.93 -5.49
C GLN A 93 20.53 10.36 -6.07
N GLY A 94 20.05 11.56 -5.75
CA GLY A 94 18.83 12.14 -6.32
C GLY A 94 17.60 11.26 -6.13
N SER A 95 16.76 11.16 -7.18
CA SER A 95 15.54 10.34 -7.15
C SER A 95 15.82 8.85 -6.94
N ASN A 96 16.88 8.31 -7.55
CA ASN A 96 17.27 6.92 -7.35
C ASN A 96 17.65 6.63 -5.88
N GLY A 97 18.27 7.60 -5.20
CA GLY A 97 18.51 7.54 -3.76
C GLY A 97 17.22 7.37 -2.94
N ALA A 98 16.14 8.06 -3.32
CA ALA A 98 14.83 7.90 -2.69
C ALA A 98 14.23 6.50 -2.94
N ALA A 99 14.31 5.98 -4.17
CA ALA A 99 13.87 4.61 -4.49
C ALA A 99 14.66 3.56 -3.70
N MET A 100 15.99 3.74 -3.58
CA MET A 100 16.85 2.87 -2.76
C MET A 100 16.47 2.93 -1.28
N ALA A 101 16.18 4.12 -0.74
CA ALA A 101 15.72 4.29 0.64
C ALA A 101 14.40 3.54 0.89
N ILE A 102 13.44 3.63 -0.04
CA ILE A 102 12.19 2.87 0.01
C ILE A 102 12.46 1.36 0.05
N SER A 103 13.29 0.87 -0.87
CA SER A 103 13.70 -0.54 -0.93
C SER A 103 14.34 -1.01 0.39
N MET A 104 15.26 -0.24 0.95
CA MET A 104 15.89 -0.54 2.25
C MET A 104 14.88 -0.56 3.39
N SER A 105 13.97 0.42 3.45
CA SER A 105 12.95 0.49 4.49
C SER A 105 11.97 -0.67 4.44
N PHE A 106 11.54 -1.10 3.26
CA PHE A 106 10.67 -2.27 3.16
C PHE A 106 11.36 -3.57 3.55
N TRP A 107 12.64 -3.74 3.20
CA TRP A 107 13.43 -4.89 3.69
C TRP A 107 13.62 -4.85 5.20
N PHE A 108 13.91 -3.69 5.77
CA PHE A 108 13.98 -3.50 7.22
C PHE A 108 12.66 -3.91 7.90
N ASN A 109 11.52 -3.46 7.38
CA ASN A 109 10.21 -3.86 7.88
C ASN A 109 9.98 -5.38 7.76
N ALA A 110 10.29 -5.95 6.59
CA ALA A 110 10.14 -7.38 6.35
C ALA A 110 10.97 -8.19 7.35
N LEU A 111 12.21 -7.78 7.63
CA LEU A 111 13.07 -8.43 8.61
C LEU A 111 12.52 -8.35 10.03
N ILE A 112 11.98 -7.19 10.46
CA ILE A 112 11.31 -7.05 11.76
C ILE A 112 10.14 -8.04 11.87
N LEU A 113 9.28 -8.09 10.85
CA LEU A 113 8.12 -8.97 10.82
C LEU A 113 8.52 -10.45 10.82
N ILE A 114 9.52 -10.84 10.02
CA ILE A 114 10.07 -12.20 10.00
C ILE A 114 10.59 -12.56 11.39
N CYS A 115 11.39 -11.70 12.02
CA CYS A 115 11.92 -11.92 13.36
C CYS A 115 10.80 -12.06 14.39
N TYR A 116 9.80 -11.18 14.36
CA TYR A 116 8.67 -11.26 15.29
C TYR A 116 7.91 -12.57 15.14
N VAL A 117 7.52 -12.96 13.92
CA VAL A 117 6.80 -14.22 13.67
C VAL A 117 7.66 -15.44 14.02
N ARG A 118 8.97 -15.37 13.78
CA ARG A 118 9.89 -16.47 14.06
C ARG A 118 10.16 -16.67 15.54
N PHE A 119 10.24 -15.62 16.35
CA PHE A 119 10.71 -15.72 17.74
C PHE A 119 9.64 -15.44 18.80
N SER A 120 8.52 -14.79 18.45
CA SER A 120 7.46 -14.49 19.42
C SER A 120 6.67 -15.74 19.82
N SER A 121 6.42 -15.90 21.11
CA SER A 121 5.52 -16.93 21.65
C SER A 121 4.07 -16.76 21.17
N SER A 122 3.65 -15.52 20.86
CA SER A 122 2.30 -15.24 20.33
C SER A 122 2.05 -15.90 18.97
N CYS A 123 3.10 -16.17 18.20
CA CYS A 123 3.00 -16.82 16.89
C CYS A 123 3.36 -18.31 16.93
N GLU A 124 3.65 -18.88 18.11
CA GLU A 124 4.20 -20.24 18.21
C GLU A 124 3.28 -21.31 17.62
N LYS A 125 1.96 -21.18 17.85
CA LYS A 125 0.94 -22.11 17.35
C LYS A 125 0.59 -21.92 15.87
N THR A 126 0.87 -20.75 15.32
CA THR A 126 0.41 -20.33 13.99
C THR A 126 1.53 -20.21 12.97
N ARG A 127 2.80 -20.11 13.40
CA ARG A 127 3.97 -20.08 12.53
C ARG A 127 4.22 -21.45 11.90
N GLY A 128 4.67 -21.44 10.65
CA GLY A 128 4.95 -22.67 9.87
C GLY A 128 3.92 -22.90 8.77
N PHE A 129 4.05 -24.02 8.08
CA PHE A 129 3.11 -24.45 7.05
C PHE A 129 3.03 -25.98 7.03
N VAL A 130 1.90 -26.52 6.57
CA VAL A 130 1.72 -27.95 6.31
C VAL A 130 2.01 -28.20 4.83
N SER A 131 2.97 -29.10 4.55
CA SER A 131 3.44 -29.32 3.18
C SER A 131 2.36 -29.88 2.26
N ASP A 132 1.52 -30.78 2.77
CA ASP A 132 0.45 -31.44 1.99
C ASP A 132 -0.64 -30.45 1.54
N ASP A 133 -0.87 -29.39 2.32
CA ASP A 133 -1.84 -28.34 2.01
C ASP A 133 -1.28 -27.24 1.12
N PHE A 134 -0.01 -27.32 0.70
CA PHE A 134 0.63 -26.23 -0.03
C PHE A 134 -0.09 -25.93 -1.36
N VAL A 135 -0.36 -26.95 -2.17
CA VAL A 135 -0.97 -26.79 -3.50
C VAL A 135 -2.41 -26.28 -3.38
N SER A 136 -3.19 -26.81 -2.43
CA SER A 136 -4.56 -26.37 -2.18
C SER A 136 -4.60 -24.91 -1.69
N SER A 137 -3.68 -24.54 -0.79
CA SER A 137 -3.52 -23.17 -0.29
C SER A 137 -3.12 -22.19 -1.39
N VAL A 138 -2.24 -22.59 -2.31
CA VAL A 138 -1.86 -21.76 -3.47
C VAL A 138 -3.06 -21.57 -4.40
N LYS A 139 -3.84 -22.62 -4.67
CA LYS A 139 -5.07 -22.53 -5.48
C LYS A 139 -6.08 -21.56 -4.85
N GLN A 140 -6.32 -21.66 -3.55
CA GLN A 140 -7.21 -20.74 -2.83
C GLN A 140 -6.69 -19.31 -2.82
N PHE A 141 -5.37 -19.13 -2.65
CA PHE A 141 -4.73 -17.82 -2.72
C PHE A 141 -5.03 -17.11 -4.04
N PHE A 142 -4.91 -17.80 -5.19
CA PHE A 142 -5.25 -17.20 -6.47
C PHE A 142 -6.76 -17.02 -6.67
N HIS A 143 -7.58 -17.97 -6.22
CA HIS A 143 -9.03 -17.88 -6.34
C HIS A 143 -9.62 -16.63 -5.68
N TYR A 144 -9.16 -16.28 -4.47
CA TYR A 144 -9.58 -15.06 -3.77
C TYR A 144 -8.69 -13.86 -4.09
N GLY A 145 -7.40 -14.09 -4.36
CA GLY A 145 -6.42 -13.03 -4.60
C GLY A 145 -6.62 -12.31 -5.92
N ILE A 146 -7.01 -13.00 -7.00
CA ILE A 146 -7.28 -12.37 -8.31
C ILE A 146 -8.41 -11.34 -8.24
N PRO A 147 -9.63 -11.66 -7.74
CA PRO A 147 -10.69 -10.67 -7.62
C PRO A 147 -10.31 -9.53 -6.65
N SER A 148 -9.65 -9.82 -5.52
CA SER A 148 -9.16 -8.76 -4.62
C SER A 148 -8.14 -7.84 -5.30
N ALA A 149 -7.19 -8.39 -6.06
CA ALA A 149 -6.22 -7.62 -6.81
C ALA A 149 -6.89 -6.78 -7.89
N ALA A 150 -7.87 -7.34 -8.62
CA ALA A 150 -8.63 -6.60 -9.62
C ALA A 150 -9.38 -5.41 -9.02
N MET A 151 -10.06 -5.59 -7.87
CA MET A 151 -10.75 -4.50 -7.17
C MET A 151 -9.79 -3.36 -6.82
N THR A 152 -8.65 -3.68 -6.20
CA THR A 152 -7.64 -2.68 -5.86
C THR A 152 -7.02 -2.05 -7.10
N CYS A 153 -6.54 -2.84 -8.06
CA CYS A 153 -5.91 -2.31 -9.28
C CYS A 153 -6.85 -1.39 -10.07
N LEU A 154 -8.13 -1.74 -10.21
CA LEU A 154 -9.10 -0.89 -10.91
C LEU A 154 -9.32 0.44 -10.20
N GLU A 155 -9.34 0.47 -8.87
CA GLU A 155 -9.42 1.71 -8.09
C GLU A 155 -8.21 2.61 -8.34
N TRP A 156 -6.99 2.06 -8.25
CA TRP A 156 -5.76 2.82 -8.48
C TRP A 156 -5.59 3.26 -9.94
N TRP A 157 -5.90 2.38 -10.90
CA TRP A 157 -5.85 2.73 -12.33
C TRP A 157 -6.88 3.79 -12.70
N LEU A 158 -8.06 3.78 -12.07
CA LEU A 158 -9.05 4.83 -12.29
C LEU A 158 -8.53 6.19 -11.84
N TYR A 159 -7.80 6.27 -10.71
CA TYR A 159 -7.15 7.52 -10.31
C TYR A 159 -6.17 8.03 -11.36
N GLU A 160 -5.31 7.16 -11.91
CA GLU A 160 -4.37 7.53 -12.98
C GLU A 160 -5.10 7.99 -14.23
N VAL A 161 -6.19 7.31 -14.64
CA VAL A 161 -7.00 7.72 -15.79
C VAL A 161 -7.64 9.08 -15.57
N ILE A 162 -8.13 9.39 -14.36
CA ILE A 162 -8.72 10.69 -14.04
C ILE A 162 -7.66 11.80 -14.10
N ILE A 163 -6.45 11.57 -13.55
CA ILE A 163 -5.33 12.51 -13.65
C ILE A 163 -4.91 12.73 -15.11
N LEU A 164 -4.76 11.67 -15.89
CA LEU A 164 -4.41 11.78 -17.31
C LEU A 164 -5.48 12.55 -18.08
N SER A 165 -6.76 12.32 -17.76
CA SER A 165 -7.89 12.99 -18.39
C SER A 165 -7.93 14.49 -18.07
N SER A 166 -7.50 14.93 -16.88
CA SER A 166 -7.43 16.37 -16.57
C SER A 166 -6.40 17.11 -17.44
N GLY A 167 -5.39 16.40 -17.96
CA GLY A 167 -4.44 16.93 -18.94
C GLY A 167 -5.05 17.26 -20.31
N LEU A 168 -6.27 16.80 -20.59
CA LEU A 168 -7.00 17.07 -21.83
C LEU A 168 -7.97 18.28 -21.71
N LEU A 169 -8.13 18.84 -20.52
CA LEU A 169 -9.01 19.97 -20.27
C LEU A 169 -8.41 21.31 -20.75
N PRO A 170 -9.22 22.38 -20.95
CA PRO A 170 -8.74 23.65 -21.52
C PRO A 170 -7.61 24.34 -20.74
N LYS A 171 -7.49 24.11 -19.43
CA LYS A 171 -6.43 24.66 -18.56
C LYS A 171 -5.66 23.53 -17.87
N PRO A 172 -4.90 22.71 -18.62
CA PRO A 172 -4.45 21.41 -18.14
C PRO A 172 -3.51 21.49 -16.93
N LYS A 173 -2.68 22.54 -16.84
CA LYS A 173 -1.82 22.77 -15.66
C LYS A 173 -2.63 23.06 -14.39
N LEU A 174 -3.69 23.87 -14.50
CA LEU A 174 -4.54 24.23 -13.35
C LEU A 174 -5.37 23.01 -12.94
N GLU A 175 -6.08 22.41 -13.88
CA GLU A 175 -6.98 21.28 -13.62
C GLU A 175 -6.23 20.08 -13.04
N THR A 176 -5.06 19.75 -13.60
CA THR A 176 -4.24 18.64 -13.08
C THR A 176 -3.70 18.94 -11.68
N SER A 177 -3.29 20.18 -11.40
CA SER A 177 -2.81 20.56 -10.07
C SER A 177 -3.93 20.50 -9.03
N VAL A 178 -5.11 21.04 -9.34
CA VAL A 178 -6.29 20.99 -8.44
C VAL A 178 -6.70 19.53 -8.19
N LEU A 179 -6.77 18.73 -9.25
CA LEU A 179 -7.11 17.31 -9.12
C LEU A 179 -6.08 16.54 -8.29
N SER A 180 -4.78 16.83 -8.44
CA SER A 180 -3.72 16.25 -7.60
C SER A 180 -3.91 16.60 -6.12
N ILE A 181 -4.33 17.83 -5.80
CA ILE A 181 -4.66 18.24 -4.42
C ILE A 181 -5.89 17.48 -3.92
N CYS A 182 -6.93 17.34 -4.75
CA CYS A 182 -8.12 16.55 -4.40
C CYS A 182 -7.77 15.09 -4.10
N LEU A 183 -6.95 14.46 -4.94
CA LEU A 183 -6.53 13.07 -4.77
C LEU A 183 -5.60 12.89 -3.57
N THR A 184 -4.69 13.82 -3.34
CA THR A 184 -3.85 13.82 -2.11
C THR A 184 -4.71 13.95 -0.86
N THR A 185 -5.69 14.85 -0.87
CA THR A 185 -6.65 15.01 0.24
C THR A 185 -7.49 13.75 0.45
N ALA A 186 -8.00 13.15 -0.61
CA ALA A 186 -8.79 11.92 -0.56
C ALA A 186 -7.97 10.72 -0.06
N THR A 187 -6.72 10.58 -0.50
CA THR A 187 -5.83 9.50 -0.04
C THR A 187 -5.40 9.70 1.42
N LEU A 188 -5.18 10.94 1.86
CA LEU A 188 -4.96 11.27 3.27
C LEU A 188 -6.17 10.93 4.15
N HIS A 189 -7.39 11.16 3.67
CA HIS A 189 -8.60 10.70 4.36
C HIS A 189 -8.65 9.18 4.41
N TYR A 190 -8.47 8.52 3.26
CA TYR A 190 -8.68 7.09 3.04
C TYR A 190 -7.91 6.18 4.03
N VAL A 191 -6.77 6.61 4.57
CA VAL A 191 -5.99 5.79 5.51
C VAL A 191 -6.77 5.42 6.78
N ILE A 192 -7.70 6.29 7.24
CA ILE A 192 -8.51 6.05 8.43
C ILE A 192 -9.61 5.02 8.17
N PRO A 193 -10.53 5.19 7.18
CA PRO A 193 -11.53 4.18 6.85
C PRO A 193 -10.89 2.88 6.36
N ALA A 194 -9.71 2.90 5.73
CA ALA A 194 -8.97 1.67 5.40
C ALA A 194 -8.58 0.88 6.66
N GLY A 195 -8.16 1.57 7.73
CA GLY A 195 -7.92 0.97 9.04
C GLY A 195 -9.18 0.33 9.64
N VAL A 196 -10.31 1.04 9.59
CA VAL A 196 -11.62 0.53 10.03
C VAL A 196 -12.02 -0.70 9.20
N ALA A 197 -11.91 -0.63 7.87
CA ALA A 197 -12.24 -1.72 6.96
C ALA A 197 -11.40 -2.98 7.26
N ALA A 198 -10.11 -2.82 7.54
CA ALA A 198 -9.24 -3.94 7.88
C ALA A 198 -9.61 -4.58 9.24
N ALA A 199 -10.01 -3.77 10.22
CA ALA A 199 -10.52 -4.26 11.51
C ALA A 199 -11.84 -5.01 11.35
N VAL A 200 -12.80 -4.45 10.59
CA VAL A 200 -14.09 -5.09 10.28
C VAL A 200 -13.88 -6.40 9.54
N SER A 201 -13.06 -6.41 8.48
CA SER A 201 -12.74 -7.61 7.71
C SER A 201 -12.19 -8.73 8.59
N THR A 202 -11.25 -8.42 9.49
CA THR A 202 -10.69 -9.37 10.46
C THR A 202 -11.77 -9.91 11.40
N ARG A 203 -12.58 -9.03 12.00
CA ARG A 203 -13.61 -9.43 12.97
C ARG A 203 -14.73 -10.24 12.33
N VAL A 204 -15.19 -9.86 11.15
CA VAL A 204 -16.19 -10.61 10.38
C VAL A 204 -15.66 -11.99 10.02
N SER A 205 -14.43 -12.07 9.49
CA SER A 205 -13.80 -13.35 9.11
C SER A 205 -13.64 -14.28 10.32
N ASN A 206 -13.17 -13.76 11.46
CA ASN A 206 -12.99 -14.55 12.67
C ASN A 206 -14.32 -15.04 13.25
N ASN A 207 -15.37 -14.20 13.26
CA ASN A 207 -16.70 -14.61 13.72
C ASN A 207 -17.34 -15.66 12.79
N LEU A 208 -17.25 -15.48 11.48
CA LEU A 208 -17.75 -16.46 10.51
C LEU A 208 -17.00 -17.79 10.62
N GLY A 209 -15.67 -17.74 10.74
CA GLY A 209 -14.84 -18.94 10.95
C GLY A 209 -15.15 -19.68 12.26
N ALA A 210 -15.60 -18.95 13.28
CA ALA A 210 -16.06 -19.53 14.55
C ALA A 210 -17.53 -19.97 14.55
N GLY A 211 -18.24 -19.88 13.42
CA GLY A 211 -19.66 -20.22 13.33
C GLY A 211 -20.60 -19.24 14.06
N ASN A 212 -20.17 -17.99 14.29
CA ASN A 212 -20.91 -16.96 15.00
C ASN A 212 -21.45 -15.86 14.04
N PRO A 213 -22.59 -16.08 13.37
CA PRO A 213 -23.15 -15.10 12.45
C PRO A 213 -23.64 -13.82 13.13
N GLN A 214 -24.10 -13.87 14.40
CA GLN A 214 -24.49 -12.65 15.12
C GLN A 214 -23.29 -11.76 15.39
N GLY A 215 -22.16 -12.33 15.81
CA GLY A 215 -20.90 -11.59 16.01
C GLY A 215 -20.38 -10.97 14.72
N ALA A 216 -20.52 -11.65 13.59
CA ALA A 216 -20.19 -11.11 12.27
C ALA A 216 -21.06 -9.88 11.93
N ARG A 217 -22.38 -9.95 12.14
CA ARG A 217 -23.30 -8.81 11.92
C ARG A 217 -22.97 -7.63 12.83
N LEU A 218 -22.69 -7.88 14.11
CA LEU A 218 -22.30 -6.83 15.05
C LEU A 218 -20.99 -6.14 14.62
N SER A 219 -20.02 -6.92 14.11
CA SER A 219 -18.75 -6.39 13.61
C SER A 219 -18.96 -5.42 12.44
N VAL A 220 -19.89 -5.73 11.52
CA VAL A 220 -20.27 -4.82 10.42
C VAL A 220 -20.92 -3.55 10.97
N LEU A 221 -21.88 -3.68 11.90
CA LEU A 221 -22.58 -2.53 12.46
C LEU A 221 -21.62 -1.57 13.17
N SER A 222 -20.71 -2.09 14.01
CA SER A 222 -19.69 -1.29 14.67
C SER A 222 -18.78 -0.58 13.66
N GLY A 223 -18.41 -1.27 12.58
CA GLY A 223 -17.66 -0.68 11.47
C GLY A 223 -18.37 0.49 10.80
N LEU A 224 -19.67 0.33 10.51
CA LEU A 224 -20.49 1.39 9.91
C LEU A 224 -20.64 2.59 10.84
N CYS A 225 -20.78 2.38 12.15
CA CYS A 225 -20.82 3.48 13.13
C CYS A 225 -19.50 4.26 13.15
N LEU A 226 -18.36 3.57 13.15
CA LEU A 226 -17.04 4.21 13.12
C LEU A 226 -16.84 4.97 11.81
N TRP A 227 -17.22 4.39 10.68
CA TRP A 227 -17.16 5.04 9.37
C TRP A 227 -18.02 6.31 9.32
N LEU A 228 -19.28 6.25 9.75
CA LEU A 228 -20.16 7.43 9.76
C LEU A 228 -19.60 8.55 10.63
N LEU A 229 -19.09 8.23 11.82
CA LEU A 229 -18.51 9.21 12.73
C LEU A 229 -17.26 9.86 12.12
N GLU A 230 -16.34 9.04 11.64
CA GLU A 230 -15.07 9.48 11.06
C GLU A 230 -15.29 10.34 9.80
N SER A 231 -16.15 9.87 8.89
CA SER A 231 -16.42 10.58 7.64
C SER A 231 -17.17 11.88 7.87
N ALA A 232 -18.05 11.95 8.88
CA ALA A 232 -18.69 13.20 9.29
C ALA A 232 -17.65 14.20 9.84
N ILE A 233 -16.76 13.75 10.74
CA ILE A 233 -15.70 14.60 11.30
C ILE A 233 -14.81 15.15 10.19
N PHE A 234 -14.32 14.28 9.30
CA PHE A 234 -13.44 14.70 8.21
C PHE A 234 -14.15 15.65 7.24
N SER A 235 -15.40 15.38 6.88
CA SER A 235 -16.18 16.24 5.98
C SER A 235 -16.43 17.63 6.58
N ILE A 236 -16.76 17.70 7.88
CA ILE A 236 -16.95 18.97 8.59
C ILE A 236 -15.63 19.74 8.64
N LEU A 237 -14.53 19.08 9.02
CA LEU A 237 -13.21 19.71 9.09
C LEU A 237 -12.78 20.25 7.72
N LEU A 238 -12.91 19.45 6.67
CA LEU A 238 -12.57 19.85 5.30
C LEU A 238 -13.41 21.05 4.84
N PHE A 239 -14.71 21.04 5.14
CA PHE A 239 -15.61 22.14 4.80
C PHE A 239 -15.28 23.43 5.57
N THR A 240 -14.98 23.33 6.87
CA THR A 240 -14.56 24.47 7.69
C THR A 240 -13.23 25.05 7.22
N CYS A 241 -12.28 24.20 6.83
CA CYS A 241 -10.95 24.61 6.38
C CYS A 241 -10.85 24.88 4.87
N LYS A 242 -11.97 24.86 4.11
CA LYS A 242 -11.96 24.91 2.65
C LYS A 242 -11.22 26.10 2.04
N ASP A 243 -11.25 27.25 2.72
CA ASP A 243 -10.62 28.50 2.26
C ASP A 243 -9.14 28.61 2.68
N ILE A 244 -8.65 27.71 3.54
CA ILE A 244 -7.29 27.71 4.09
C ILE A 244 -6.46 26.54 3.53
N LEU A 245 -7.10 25.38 3.33
CA LEU A 245 -6.42 24.14 2.97
C LEU A 245 -5.61 24.26 1.68
N GLY A 246 -6.09 25.02 0.69
CA GLY A 246 -5.39 25.25 -0.57
C GLY A 246 -3.97 25.80 -0.38
N TYR A 247 -3.78 26.67 0.62
CA TYR A 247 -2.49 27.29 0.94
C TYR A 247 -1.45 26.31 1.49
N ALA A 248 -1.85 25.13 1.97
CA ALA A 248 -0.92 24.09 2.38
C ALA A 248 -0.25 23.38 1.20
N PHE A 249 -0.84 23.46 0.00
CA PHE A 249 -0.35 22.81 -1.21
C PHE A 249 0.27 23.79 -2.21
N SER A 250 -0.28 25.00 -2.32
CA SER A 250 0.22 26.05 -3.22
C SER A 250 0.04 27.43 -2.62
N ASN A 251 1.02 28.31 -2.84
CA ASN A 251 0.96 29.72 -2.42
C ASN A 251 0.19 30.62 -3.43
N SER A 252 -0.47 30.02 -4.42
CA SER A 252 -1.19 30.69 -5.51
C SER A 252 -2.69 30.70 -5.29
#